data_AF-A0A961L3B6-F1
#
_entry.id   AF-A0A961L3B6-F1
#
_cell.length_a   1.000
_cell.length_b   1.000
_cell.length_c   1.000
_cell.angle_alpha   90.00
_cell.angle_beta   90.00
_cell.angle_gamma   90.00
#
_symmetry.space_group_name_H-M   'P 1'
#
loop_
_entity.id
_entity.type
_entity.pdbx_description
1 polymer ?
#
loop_
_entity_poly.entity_id
_entity_poly.type
_entity_poly.pdbx_seq_one_letter_code
_entity_poly.pdbx_strand_id
1 'polypeptide(L)'
;MSLGVSDPALAAAAPRGRGRPGLYLAVVLVAMVAAFAYHMREAGIFACPADGYGDDRYLGYCQGSAYGDYDHGALWYGLEPEARAAAVAADVVFLGNSRLQFGLSTAALANWFAGAGASYYLLGFSHNENALFTAPLLADLHPKARAYVISVDKFFFDRFTGPAQDIMQGGPDTRGRYEGKRLWQGVHRAICGALPALCGGQVSYFREIDTGAWIMDGTEGIVPEPIKFDRPVYDKASLTMMPQLIESARAFLDGLDVDPSCVILTYIPSTQNNRILADELATALGQEMIAPQGEGLVTIDGSHLQPASAETWSAAFLEAAGPRLRQCLDGGGAGAGSAS
;
A
#
# COMPACT_ATOMS: atom_id res chain seq x y z
N MET A 1 -76.11 32.60 -57.09
CA MET A 1 -76.24 33.30 -55.79
C MET A 1 -75.95 32.24 -54.73
N SER A 2 -74.89 32.25 -53.91
CA SER A 2 -74.05 33.28 -53.33
C SER A 2 -72.66 32.63 -53.13
N LEU A 3 -71.54 33.19 -53.62
CA LEU A 3 -70.53 33.90 -52.81
C LEU A 3 -70.32 33.22 -51.44
N GLY A 4 -69.25 32.49 -51.14
CA GLY A 4 -67.84 32.76 -51.42
C GLY A 4 -67.20 33.32 -50.16
N VAL A 5 -66.51 32.49 -49.37
CA VAL A 5 -65.37 32.89 -48.52
C VAL A 5 -64.46 31.67 -48.40
N SER A 6 -63.28 31.79 -49.01
CA SER A 6 -62.13 30.92 -48.82
C SER A 6 -61.38 31.44 -47.60
N ASP A 7 -61.30 30.65 -46.52
CA ASP A 7 -60.44 31.00 -45.39
C ASP A 7 -58.99 30.56 -45.69
N PRO A 8 -58.02 31.48 -45.68
CA PRO A 8 -56.63 31.15 -45.97
C PRO A 8 -55.94 30.58 -44.74
N ALA A 9 -55.28 29.45 -44.94
CA ALA A 9 -54.01 29.07 -44.34
C ALA A 9 -53.72 29.62 -42.91
N LEU A 10 -54.10 28.85 -41.89
CA LEU A 10 -53.32 28.78 -40.65
C LEU A 10 -51.99 28.09 -40.98
N ALA A 11 -51.05 28.86 -41.52
CA ALA A 11 -49.66 28.47 -41.60
C ALA A 11 -49.15 28.30 -40.17
N ALA A 12 -49.04 27.05 -39.72
CA ALA A 12 -48.26 26.71 -38.55
C ALA A 12 -46.83 27.20 -38.81
N ALA A 13 -46.48 28.34 -38.20
CA ALA A 13 -45.11 28.80 -38.13
C ALA A 13 -44.36 27.80 -37.25
N ALA A 14 -43.85 26.73 -37.88
CA ALA A 14 -42.82 25.91 -37.27
C ALA A 14 -41.69 26.87 -36.86
N PRO A 15 -41.32 26.97 -35.57
CA PRO A 15 -40.19 27.77 -35.20
C PRO A 15 -38.97 27.17 -35.89
N ARG A 16 -38.54 27.80 -36.98
CA ARG A 16 -37.20 27.62 -37.56
C ARG A 16 -36.20 28.28 -36.62
N GLY A 17 -36.13 27.76 -35.40
CA GLY A 17 -34.92 27.86 -34.61
C GLY A 17 -33.85 27.16 -35.42
N ARG A 18 -33.03 27.92 -36.15
CA ARG A 18 -31.70 27.47 -36.55
C ARG A 18 -30.93 27.24 -35.24
N GLY A 19 -31.24 26.13 -34.56
CA GLY A 19 -30.39 25.62 -33.49
C GLY A 19 -29.00 25.59 -34.07
N ARG A 20 -28.04 26.20 -33.39
CA ARG A 20 -26.65 26.18 -33.80
C ARG A 20 -26.08 24.88 -33.23
N PRO A 21 -26.14 23.74 -33.95
CA PRO A 21 -25.68 22.46 -33.40
C PRO A 21 -24.23 22.56 -32.93
N GLY A 22 -23.40 23.36 -33.62
CA GLY A 22 -22.02 23.61 -33.20
C GLY A 22 -21.90 24.29 -31.83
N LEU A 23 -22.79 25.23 -31.48
CA LEU A 23 -22.76 25.85 -30.16
C LEU A 23 -23.19 24.87 -29.07
N TYR A 24 -24.24 24.08 -29.34
CA TYR A 24 -24.69 23.04 -28.42
C TYR A 24 -23.59 21.99 -28.18
N LEU A 25 -22.96 21.48 -29.24
CA LEU A 25 -21.84 20.54 -29.15
C LEU A 25 -20.65 21.14 -28.38
N ALA A 26 -20.32 22.40 -28.62
CA ALA A 26 -19.24 23.07 -27.89
C ALA A 26 -19.56 23.18 -26.38
N VAL A 27 -20.79 23.55 -26.02
CA VAL A 27 -21.22 23.61 -24.61
C VAL A 27 -21.15 22.24 -23.94
N VAL A 28 -21.65 21.20 -24.61
CA VAL A 28 -21.59 19.83 -24.09
C VAL A 28 -20.14 19.38 -23.90
N LEU A 29 -19.26 19.64 -24.87
CA LEU A 29 -17.84 19.29 -24.76
C LEU A 29 -17.16 20.02 -23.60
N VAL A 30 -17.39 21.32 -23.44
CA VAL A 30 -16.83 22.11 -22.34
C VAL A 30 -17.33 21.58 -20.99
N ALA A 31 -18.62 21.25 -20.88
CA ALA A 31 -19.18 20.68 -19.65
C ALA A 31 -18.56 19.31 -19.32
N MET A 32 -18.36 18.44 -20.32
CA MET A 32 -17.70 17.14 -20.13
C MET A 32 -16.25 17.30 -19.67
N VAL A 33 -15.49 18.21 -20.30
CA VAL A 33 -14.10 18.48 -19.91
C VAL A 33 -14.03 19.06 -18.49
N ALA A 34 -14.92 20.00 -18.15
CA ALA A 34 -14.97 20.57 -16.81
C ALA A 34 -15.33 19.53 -15.74
N ALA A 35 -16.32 18.68 -16.01
CA ALA A 35 -16.71 17.60 -15.09
C ALA A 35 -15.59 16.57 -14.92
N PHE A 36 -14.90 16.20 -16.00
CA PHE A 36 -13.74 15.32 -15.96
C PHE A 36 -12.59 15.92 -15.15
N ALA A 37 -12.24 17.18 -15.42
CA ALA A 37 -11.18 17.89 -14.69
C ALA A 37 -11.50 17.99 -13.20
N TYR A 38 -12.75 18.30 -12.85
CA TYR A 38 -13.22 18.33 -11.46
C TYR A 38 -13.12 16.95 -10.80
N HIS A 39 -13.59 15.89 -11.47
CA HIS A 39 -13.49 14.53 -10.96
C HIS A 39 -12.03 14.10 -10.75
N MET A 40 -11.15 14.40 -11.69
CA MET A 40 -9.72 14.10 -11.57
C MET A 40 -9.07 14.84 -10.40
N ARG A 41 -9.51 16.07 -10.12
CA ARG A 41 -8.99 16.91 -9.03
C ARG A 41 -9.50 16.53 -7.64
N GLU A 42 -10.73 16.04 -7.53
CA GLU A 42 -11.35 15.71 -6.24
C GLU A 42 -11.21 14.24 -5.85
N ALA A 43 -11.29 13.34 -6.84
CA ALA A 43 -11.29 11.90 -6.62
C ALA A 43 -10.15 11.18 -7.33
N GLY A 44 -9.60 11.74 -8.41
CA GLY A 44 -8.51 11.15 -9.17
C GLY A 44 -7.13 11.44 -8.60
N ILE A 45 -6.10 11.16 -9.42
CA ILE A 45 -4.69 11.32 -9.01
C ILE A 45 -4.33 12.78 -8.69
N PHE A 46 -4.99 13.76 -9.32
CA PHE A 46 -4.75 15.19 -9.05
C PHE A 46 -5.32 15.66 -7.71
N ALA A 47 -6.03 14.80 -6.97
CA ALA A 47 -6.38 15.09 -5.58
C ALA A 47 -5.16 15.04 -4.64
N CYS A 48 -4.03 14.51 -5.11
CA CYS A 48 -2.87 14.17 -4.31
C CYS A 48 -1.65 15.03 -4.65
N PRO A 49 -0.69 15.19 -3.72
CA PRO A 49 0.52 15.95 -3.96
C PRO A 49 1.44 15.18 -4.92
N ALA A 50 2.37 15.90 -5.54
CA ALA A 50 3.37 15.33 -6.44
C ALA A 50 4.81 15.51 -5.94
N ASP A 51 5.00 16.15 -4.78
CA ASP A 51 6.33 16.52 -4.29
C ASP A 51 7.14 15.29 -3.83
N GLY A 52 6.46 14.19 -3.52
CA GLY A 52 7.11 12.93 -3.17
C GLY A 52 7.65 12.10 -4.34
N TYR A 53 7.43 12.50 -5.61
CA TYR A 53 8.07 11.81 -6.74
C TYR A 53 9.59 11.99 -6.70
N GLY A 54 10.31 10.90 -6.96
CA GLY A 54 11.75 10.86 -7.16
C GLY A 54 12.09 10.09 -8.43
N ASP A 55 13.37 9.98 -8.75
CA ASP A 55 13.83 9.07 -9.81
C ASP A 55 13.82 7.61 -9.33
N ASP A 56 13.77 7.42 -8.02
CA ASP A 56 13.78 6.17 -7.27
C ASP A 56 12.41 5.89 -6.61
N ARG A 57 11.35 6.62 -6.95
CA ARG A 57 10.06 6.56 -6.23
C ARG A 57 8.86 6.66 -7.15
N TYR A 58 7.81 5.92 -6.81
CA TYR A 58 6.50 6.01 -7.45
C TYR A 58 5.37 6.25 -6.43
N LEU A 59 4.23 6.74 -6.89
CA LEU A 59 3.05 6.96 -6.05
C LEU A 59 2.32 5.63 -5.81
N GLY A 60 2.57 4.99 -4.67
CA GLY A 60 1.95 3.73 -4.29
C GLY A 60 0.50 3.88 -3.83
N TYR A 61 0.17 4.97 -3.14
CA TYR A 61 -1.17 5.22 -2.61
C TYR A 61 -1.51 6.70 -2.64
N CYS A 62 -2.79 7.00 -2.85
CA CYS A 62 -3.34 8.34 -2.78
C CYS A 62 -4.79 8.23 -2.31
N GLN A 63 -5.20 9.04 -1.34
CA GLN A 63 -6.54 9.04 -0.73
C GLN A 63 -7.64 9.58 -1.68
N GLY A 64 -7.34 9.78 -2.97
CA GLY A 64 -8.33 10.00 -4.02
C GLY A 64 -9.10 8.71 -4.34
N SER A 65 -10.41 8.70 -4.13
CA SER A 65 -11.28 7.51 -4.24
C SER A 65 -11.29 6.83 -5.62
N ALA A 66 -10.93 7.55 -6.70
CA ALA A 66 -10.86 7.03 -8.06
C ALA A 66 -9.43 6.58 -8.46
N TYR A 67 -8.39 6.93 -7.70
CA TYR A 67 -7.02 6.49 -7.97
C TYR A 67 -6.51 5.40 -7.03
N GLY A 68 -6.87 5.45 -5.74
CA GLY A 68 -6.28 4.73 -4.60
C GLY A 68 -5.69 3.32 -4.82
N ASP A 69 -4.76 2.93 -3.96
CA ASP A 69 -4.09 1.61 -3.93
C ASP A 69 -3.47 1.18 -5.27
N TYR A 70 -2.51 1.95 -5.82
CA TYR A 70 -1.73 1.52 -6.99
C TYR A 70 -0.75 0.39 -6.66
N ASP A 71 -0.17 0.44 -5.46
CA ASP A 71 0.98 -0.36 -5.02
C ASP A 71 0.77 -1.88 -5.12
N HIS A 72 -0.45 -2.34 -4.84
CA HIS A 72 -0.80 -3.75 -4.96
C HIS A 72 -0.63 -4.26 -6.39
N GLY A 73 -1.19 -3.54 -7.38
CA GLY A 73 -1.09 -3.92 -8.78
C GLY A 73 0.29 -3.63 -9.36
N ALA A 74 1.01 -2.65 -8.80
CA ALA A 74 2.38 -2.32 -9.18
C ALA A 74 3.29 -3.55 -9.06
N LEU A 75 3.26 -4.25 -7.93
CA LEU A 75 4.07 -5.45 -7.73
C LEU A 75 3.41 -6.71 -8.32
N TRP A 76 2.10 -6.89 -8.14
CA TRP A 76 1.40 -8.08 -8.63
C TRP A 76 1.49 -8.24 -10.15
N TYR A 77 1.24 -7.18 -10.92
CA TYR A 77 1.32 -7.23 -12.39
C TYR A 77 2.72 -6.89 -12.94
N GLY A 78 3.70 -6.60 -12.07
CA GLY A 78 5.05 -6.20 -12.47
C GLY A 78 5.10 -4.89 -13.25
N LEU A 79 4.27 -3.92 -12.86
CA LEU A 79 4.25 -2.60 -13.47
C LEU A 79 5.46 -1.76 -13.01
N GLU A 80 6.04 -2.05 -11.85
CA GLU A 80 7.32 -1.47 -11.41
C GLU A 80 8.39 -2.58 -11.38
N PRO A 81 9.03 -2.90 -12.52
CA PRO A 81 9.92 -4.06 -12.63
C PRO A 81 11.18 -3.91 -11.76
N GLU A 82 11.67 -2.69 -11.57
CA GLU A 82 12.84 -2.40 -10.72
C GLU A 82 12.51 -2.66 -9.24
N ALA A 83 11.31 -2.29 -8.79
CA ALA A 83 10.84 -2.57 -7.44
C ALA A 83 10.70 -4.08 -7.18
N ARG A 84 10.20 -4.84 -8.17
CA ARG A 84 10.23 -6.31 -8.11
C ARG A 84 11.64 -6.86 -8.06
N ALA A 85 12.56 -6.33 -8.88
CA ALA A 85 13.94 -6.77 -8.90
C ALA A 85 14.64 -6.52 -7.55
N ALA A 86 14.40 -5.35 -6.93
CA ALA A 86 14.88 -5.03 -5.60
C ALA A 86 14.31 -5.98 -4.53
N ALA A 87 13.00 -6.24 -4.56
CA ALA A 87 12.37 -7.20 -3.66
C ALA A 87 12.95 -8.62 -3.80
N VAL A 88 13.27 -9.04 -5.02
CA VAL A 88 13.88 -10.35 -5.30
C VAL A 88 15.34 -10.42 -4.82
N ALA A 89 16.08 -9.34 -4.98
CA ALA A 89 17.50 -9.24 -4.64
C ALA A 89 17.78 -8.89 -3.17
N ALA A 90 16.74 -8.59 -2.39
CA ALA A 90 16.87 -8.22 -1.00
C ALA A 90 17.40 -9.37 -0.13
N ASP A 91 18.37 -9.07 0.74
CA ASP A 91 18.86 -10.04 1.71
C ASP A 91 17.85 -10.31 2.83
N VAL A 92 17.06 -9.30 3.19
CA VAL A 92 15.99 -9.43 4.18
C VAL A 92 14.70 -8.85 3.63
N VAL A 93 13.63 -9.64 3.64
CA VAL A 93 12.30 -9.20 3.20
C VAL A 93 11.39 -9.03 4.41
N PHE A 94 10.81 -7.84 4.52
CA PHE A 94 9.87 -7.48 5.57
C PHE A 94 8.44 -7.62 5.03
N LEU A 95 7.63 -8.46 5.66
CA LEU A 95 6.26 -8.79 5.25
C LEU A 95 5.25 -8.24 6.24
N GLY A 96 4.14 -7.73 5.73
CA GLY A 96 3.08 -7.21 6.59
C GLY A 96 2.06 -6.38 5.85
N ASN A 97 1.33 -5.58 6.61
CA ASN A 97 0.28 -4.71 6.12
C ASN A 97 0.60 -3.24 6.35
N SER A 98 -0.42 -2.39 6.43
CA SER A 98 -0.23 -0.94 6.47
C SER A 98 0.62 -0.49 7.65
N ARG A 99 0.65 -1.26 8.75
CA ARG A 99 1.51 -0.99 9.91
C ARG A 99 2.99 -0.98 9.56
N LEU A 100 3.39 -1.85 8.65
CA LEU A 100 4.76 -1.94 8.16
C LEU A 100 5.17 -0.69 7.38
N GLN A 101 4.21 -0.01 6.74
CA GLN A 101 4.48 1.12 5.85
C GLN A 101 5.29 2.21 6.53
N PHE A 102 4.88 2.63 7.72
CA PHE A 102 5.58 3.69 8.45
C PHE A 102 6.38 3.17 9.62
N GLY A 103 6.01 2.02 10.21
CA GLY A 103 6.73 1.47 11.35
C GLY A 103 8.18 1.09 11.07
N LEU A 104 8.53 0.84 9.80
CA LEU A 104 9.87 0.43 9.37
C LEU A 104 10.45 1.29 8.23
N SER A 105 9.75 2.31 7.75
CA SER A 105 10.31 3.31 6.82
C SER A 105 11.06 4.38 7.61
N THR A 106 12.21 4.01 8.17
CA THR A 106 12.95 4.78 9.18
C THR A 106 14.42 4.90 8.81
N ALA A 107 15.08 5.94 9.35
CA ALA A 107 16.52 6.08 9.19
C ALA A 107 17.26 5.00 9.98
N ALA A 108 16.74 4.59 11.16
CA ALA A 108 17.27 3.49 11.95
C ALA A 108 17.41 2.19 11.12
N LEU A 109 16.38 1.83 10.35
CA LEU A 109 16.42 0.64 9.51
C LEU A 109 17.45 0.79 8.39
N ALA A 110 17.37 1.88 7.64
CA ALA A 110 18.29 2.16 6.53
C ALA A 110 19.75 2.13 6.99
N ASN A 111 20.06 2.81 8.10
CA ASN A 111 21.41 2.89 8.66
C ASN A 111 21.92 1.53 9.18
N TRP A 112 21.04 0.71 9.77
CA TRP A 112 21.43 -0.61 10.25
C TRP A 112 21.84 -1.52 9.09
N PHE A 113 21.02 -1.57 8.02
CA PHE A 113 21.31 -2.37 6.84
C PHE A 113 22.53 -1.88 6.06
N ALA A 114 22.67 -0.56 5.94
CA ALA A 114 23.88 0.04 5.37
C ALA A 114 25.14 -0.35 6.18
N GLY A 115 25.06 -0.30 7.52
CA GLY A 115 26.15 -0.71 8.40
C GLY A 115 26.45 -2.21 8.37
N ALA A 116 25.44 -3.04 8.10
CA ALA A 116 25.58 -4.48 7.90
C ALA A 116 26.08 -4.86 6.49
N GLY A 117 26.12 -3.91 5.55
CA GLY A 117 26.42 -4.18 4.14
C GLY A 117 25.43 -5.13 3.48
N ALA A 118 24.15 -5.06 3.87
CA ALA A 118 23.08 -5.92 3.40
C ALA A 118 21.92 -5.09 2.83
N SER A 119 21.17 -5.67 1.89
CA SER A 119 19.96 -5.06 1.33
C SER A 119 18.71 -5.52 2.08
N TYR A 120 17.67 -4.69 2.06
CA TYR A 120 16.35 -5.08 2.57
C TYR A 120 15.26 -4.58 1.64
N TYR A 121 14.10 -5.20 1.73
CA TYR A 121 12.91 -4.70 1.06
C TYR A 121 11.68 -4.80 1.94
N LEU A 122 10.96 -3.69 2.07
CA LEU A 122 9.68 -3.63 2.75
C LEU A 122 8.57 -4.06 1.79
N LEU A 123 8.25 -5.35 1.80
CA LEU A 123 7.15 -5.96 1.04
C LEU A 123 5.85 -5.99 1.87
N GLY A 124 5.51 -4.83 2.45
CA GLY A 124 4.19 -4.55 3.01
C GLY A 124 3.25 -3.90 1.99
N PHE A 125 1.97 -3.79 2.35
CA PHE A 125 0.91 -3.19 1.54
C PHE A 125 -0.10 -2.44 2.42
N SER A 126 -0.90 -1.54 1.86
CA SER A 126 -1.94 -0.81 2.60
C SER A 126 -3.02 -1.74 3.16
N HIS A 127 -3.99 -1.21 3.93
CA HIS A 127 -5.05 -2.00 4.59
C HIS A 127 -4.53 -3.09 5.54
N ASN A 128 -5.32 -4.14 5.77
CA ASN A 128 -4.94 -5.31 6.57
C ASN A 128 -4.50 -6.46 5.66
N GLU A 129 -3.57 -6.20 4.73
CA GLU A 129 -3.03 -7.27 3.91
C GLU A 129 -2.40 -8.40 4.71
N ASN A 130 -2.41 -9.57 4.10
CA ASN A 130 -2.16 -10.83 4.80
C ASN A 130 -1.53 -11.87 3.87
N ALA A 131 -1.32 -13.05 4.45
CA ALA A 131 -0.75 -14.22 3.83
C ALA A 131 -1.47 -14.65 2.54
N LEU A 132 -2.79 -14.43 2.42
CA LEU A 132 -3.53 -14.83 1.21
C LEU A 132 -3.06 -14.08 -0.04
N PHE A 133 -2.72 -12.80 0.10
CA PHE A 133 -2.16 -11.99 -0.99
C PHE A 133 -0.65 -12.20 -1.11
N THR A 134 0.04 -12.24 0.03
CA THR A 134 1.50 -12.24 0.08
C THR A 134 2.12 -13.56 -0.39
N ALA A 135 1.54 -14.71 -0.04
CA ALA A 135 2.07 -16.02 -0.40
C ALA A 135 2.16 -16.24 -1.92
N PRO A 136 1.09 -16.05 -2.73
CA PRO A 136 1.19 -16.20 -4.17
C PRO A 136 2.11 -15.15 -4.80
N LEU A 137 2.18 -13.94 -4.25
CA LEU A 137 3.13 -12.93 -4.72
C LEU A 137 4.59 -13.36 -4.49
N LEU A 138 4.91 -13.91 -3.31
CA LEU A 138 6.24 -14.46 -3.03
C LEU A 138 6.56 -15.65 -3.93
N ALA A 139 5.58 -16.51 -4.21
CA ALA A 139 5.74 -17.62 -5.13
C ALA A 139 6.01 -17.16 -6.58
N ASP A 140 5.49 -16.00 -7.00
CA ASP A 140 5.79 -15.41 -8.32
C ASP A 140 7.14 -14.65 -8.34
N LEU A 141 7.51 -14.00 -7.21
CA LEU A 141 8.76 -13.25 -7.10
C LEU A 141 9.99 -14.15 -6.93
N HIS A 142 9.87 -15.23 -6.15
CA HIS A 142 10.98 -16.05 -5.67
C HIS A 142 12.12 -15.22 -5.05
N PRO A 143 11.90 -14.47 -3.94
CA PRO A 143 12.96 -13.67 -3.33
C PRO A 143 14.11 -14.54 -2.84
N LYS A 144 15.34 -14.04 -2.99
CA LYS A 144 16.57 -14.69 -2.51
C LYS A 144 16.92 -14.27 -1.08
N ALA A 145 15.89 -14.02 -0.28
CA ALA A 145 16.03 -13.53 1.07
C ALA A 145 16.77 -14.56 1.93
N ARG A 146 17.70 -14.09 2.76
CA ARG A 146 18.38 -14.87 3.80
C ARG A 146 17.59 -14.86 5.11
N ALA A 147 16.71 -13.87 5.30
CA ALA A 147 15.80 -13.80 6.44
C ALA A 147 14.49 -13.12 6.07
N TYR A 148 13.43 -13.45 6.81
CA TYR A 148 12.14 -12.76 6.74
C TYR A 148 11.80 -12.14 8.09
N VAL A 149 11.22 -10.95 8.05
CA VAL A 149 10.63 -10.30 9.23
C VAL A 149 9.14 -10.09 8.96
N ILE A 150 8.27 -10.68 9.78
CA ILE A 150 6.83 -10.70 9.54
C ILE A 150 6.11 -9.92 10.63
N SER A 151 5.43 -8.84 10.25
CA SER A 151 4.51 -8.15 11.14
C SER A 151 3.23 -8.96 11.26
N VAL A 152 2.99 -9.58 12.42
CA VAL A 152 1.92 -10.58 12.57
C VAL A 152 0.53 -9.99 12.81
N ASP A 153 0.42 -8.67 12.99
CA ASP A 153 -0.87 -8.00 13.23
C ASP A 153 -1.82 -8.24 12.06
N LYS A 154 -2.83 -9.11 12.25
CA LYS A 154 -3.82 -9.55 11.24
C LYS A 154 -3.24 -10.20 9.98
N PHE A 155 -1.94 -10.45 9.90
CA PHE A 155 -1.29 -10.97 8.70
C PHE A 155 -1.68 -12.42 8.36
N PHE A 156 -2.16 -13.19 9.32
CA PHE A 156 -2.60 -14.57 9.10
C PHE A 156 -4.12 -14.74 9.06
N PHE A 157 -4.86 -13.63 8.91
CA PHE A 157 -6.32 -13.66 8.83
C PHE A 157 -6.75 -14.11 7.42
N ASP A 158 -7.85 -14.84 7.35
CA ASP A 158 -8.36 -15.51 6.15
C ASP A 158 -9.35 -14.63 5.36
N ARG A 159 -9.05 -13.34 5.19
CA ARG A 159 -9.91 -12.42 4.43
C ARG A 159 -9.13 -11.61 3.41
N PHE A 160 -9.65 -11.49 2.20
CA PHE A 160 -9.13 -10.51 1.26
C PHE A 160 -9.53 -9.09 1.68
N THR A 161 -8.64 -8.13 1.43
CA THR A 161 -9.03 -6.72 1.38
C THR A 161 -9.65 -6.40 0.02
N GLY A 162 -10.24 -5.20 -0.11
CA GLY A 162 -10.76 -4.73 -1.40
C GLY A 162 -9.71 -4.76 -2.52
N PRO A 163 -8.52 -4.16 -2.34
CA PRO A 163 -7.47 -4.17 -3.37
C PRO A 163 -6.96 -5.56 -3.72
N ALA A 164 -6.69 -6.41 -2.72
CA ALA A 164 -6.24 -7.78 -2.97
C ALA A 164 -7.30 -8.60 -3.71
N GLN A 165 -8.58 -8.48 -3.32
CA GLN A 165 -9.68 -9.14 -4.00
C GLN A 165 -9.80 -8.65 -5.46
N ASP A 166 -9.72 -7.34 -5.71
CA ASP A 166 -9.83 -6.78 -7.06
C ASP A 166 -8.72 -7.32 -7.98
N ILE A 167 -7.49 -7.44 -7.49
CA ILE A 167 -6.35 -7.90 -8.29
C ILE A 167 -6.33 -9.41 -8.49
N MET A 168 -6.60 -10.18 -7.43
CA MET A 168 -6.49 -11.64 -7.45
C MET A 168 -7.73 -12.32 -8.04
N GLN A 169 -8.90 -11.71 -7.89
CA GLN A 169 -10.19 -12.28 -8.31
C GLN A 169 -10.92 -11.40 -9.33
N GLY A 170 -10.34 -10.26 -9.72
CA GLY A 170 -10.96 -9.38 -10.69
C GLY A 170 -10.99 -9.94 -12.11
N GLY A 171 -11.79 -9.28 -12.93
CA GLY A 171 -11.96 -9.63 -14.34
C GLY A 171 -10.75 -9.26 -15.21
N PRO A 172 -10.80 -9.59 -16.51
CA PRO A 172 -9.69 -9.38 -17.45
C PRO A 172 -9.24 -7.91 -17.56
N ASP A 173 -10.13 -6.96 -17.27
CA ASP A 173 -9.84 -5.53 -17.38
C ASP A 173 -9.07 -4.95 -16.18
N THR A 174 -8.90 -5.71 -15.08
CA THR A 174 -8.26 -5.18 -13.86
C THR A 174 -6.84 -4.70 -14.13
N ARG A 175 -6.04 -5.51 -14.83
CA ARG A 175 -4.65 -5.14 -15.19
C ARG A 175 -4.60 -3.81 -15.96
N GLY A 176 -5.48 -3.62 -16.94
CA GLY A 176 -5.55 -2.39 -17.74
C GLY A 176 -5.86 -1.15 -16.90
N ARG A 177 -6.62 -1.28 -15.81
CA ARG A 177 -6.85 -0.16 -14.87
C ARG A 177 -5.58 0.24 -14.15
N TYR A 178 -4.76 -0.71 -13.70
CA TYR A 178 -3.49 -0.42 -13.04
C TYR A 178 -2.42 0.10 -14.01
N GLU A 179 -2.38 -0.40 -15.24
CA GLU A 179 -1.56 0.19 -16.31
C GLU A 179 -1.96 1.64 -16.60
N GLY A 180 -3.27 1.93 -16.60
CA GLY A 180 -3.80 3.28 -16.68
C GLY A 180 -3.34 4.15 -15.51
N LYS A 181 -3.43 3.66 -14.27
CA LYS A 181 -2.92 4.37 -13.08
C LYS A 181 -1.44 4.72 -13.23
N ARG A 182 -0.60 3.76 -13.65
CA ARG A 182 0.83 3.99 -13.91
C ARG A 182 1.05 5.10 -14.93
N LEU A 183 0.37 5.06 -16.06
CA LEU A 183 0.49 6.09 -17.10
C LEU A 183 0.12 7.48 -16.56
N TRP A 184 -0.96 7.55 -15.78
CA TRP A 184 -1.41 8.80 -15.17
C TRP A 184 -0.43 9.38 -14.14
N GLN A 185 0.42 8.56 -13.51
CA GLN A 185 1.50 9.10 -12.66
C GLN A 185 2.48 9.97 -13.44
N GLY A 186 2.83 9.60 -14.67
CA GLY A 186 3.73 10.41 -15.51
C GLY A 186 3.10 11.77 -15.87
N VAL A 187 1.81 11.77 -16.22
CA VAL A 187 1.05 12.99 -16.50
C VAL A 187 0.92 13.85 -15.25
N HIS A 188 0.62 13.23 -14.12
CA HIS A 188 0.48 13.88 -12.82
C HIS A 188 1.80 14.53 -12.38
N ARG A 189 2.93 13.79 -12.42
CA ARG A 189 4.27 14.33 -12.12
C ARG A 189 4.61 15.54 -13.00
N ALA A 190 4.34 15.46 -14.31
CA ALA A 190 4.63 16.55 -15.24
C ALA A 190 3.78 17.81 -14.98
N ILE A 191 2.47 17.64 -14.80
CA ILE A 191 1.55 18.77 -14.61
C ILE A 191 1.67 19.36 -13.22
N CYS A 192 1.65 18.54 -12.17
CA CYS A 192 1.73 18.99 -10.78
C CYS A 192 3.10 19.56 -10.43
N GLY A 193 4.19 19.00 -10.99
CA GLY A 193 5.53 19.56 -10.81
C GLY A 193 5.68 20.96 -11.44
N ALA A 194 4.98 21.21 -12.56
CA ALA A 194 5.00 22.53 -13.21
C ALA A 194 3.98 23.51 -12.61
N LEU A 195 2.81 23.02 -12.17
CA LEU A 195 1.70 23.80 -11.67
C LEU A 195 1.10 23.15 -10.40
N PRO A 196 1.77 23.27 -9.24
CA PRO A 196 1.33 22.59 -8.00
C PRO A 196 -0.09 22.97 -7.56
N ALA A 197 -0.54 24.18 -7.88
CA ALA A 197 -1.91 24.66 -7.57
C ALA A 197 -3.02 23.82 -8.22
N LEU A 198 -2.72 23.02 -9.24
CA LEU A 198 -3.67 22.12 -9.88
C LEU A 198 -3.86 20.80 -9.12
N CYS A 199 -3.12 20.58 -8.04
CA CYS A 199 -3.06 19.29 -7.35
C CYS A 199 -3.45 19.47 -5.87
N GLY A 200 -3.92 18.39 -5.24
CA GLY A 200 -4.49 18.42 -3.88
C GLY A 200 -3.56 17.91 -2.80
N GLY A 201 -3.94 18.13 -1.54
CA GLY A 201 -3.15 17.78 -0.34
C GLY A 201 -3.59 16.48 0.33
N GLN A 202 -4.31 15.62 -0.40
CA GLN A 202 -4.77 14.33 0.11
C GLN A 202 -3.57 13.47 0.52
N VAL A 203 -3.75 12.73 1.62
CA VAL A 203 -2.72 11.83 2.14
C VAL A 203 -2.30 10.84 1.05
N SER A 204 -0.98 10.80 0.83
CA SER A 204 -0.37 10.05 -0.27
C SER A 204 0.93 9.41 0.18
N TYR A 205 1.20 8.22 -0.34
CA TYR A 205 2.36 7.42 0.01
C TYR A 205 3.16 7.14 -1.24
N PHE A 206 4.40 7.63 -1.24
CA PHE A 206 5.38 7.36 -2.27
C PHE A 206 6.25 6.20 -1.82
N ARG A 207 6.52 5.25 -2.70
CA ARG A 207 7.31 4.06 -2.39
C ARG A 207 8.65 4.12 -3.07
N GLU A 208 9.71 3.93 -2.31
CA GLU A 208 11.07 3.78 -2.80
C GLU A 208 11.23 2.45 -3.53
N ILE A 209 11.85 2.51 -4.71
CA ILE A 209 12.06 1.37 -5.60
C ILE A 209 13.06 0.38 -5.00
N ASP A 210 14.12 0.85 -4.37
CA ASP A 210 15.22 -0.03 -3.93
C ASP A 210 14.95 -0.72 -2.58
N THR A 211 14.20 -0.06 -1.70
CA THR A 211 13.99 -0.51 -0.31
C THR A 211 12.54 -0.86 -0.01
N GLY A 212 11.60 -0.47 -0.87
CA GLY A 212 10.17 -0.55 -0.62
C GLY A 212 9.67 0.41 0.46
N ALA A 213 10.51 1.29 1.01
CA ALA A 213 10.12 2.24 2.07
C ALA A 213 9.07 3.24 1.59
N TRP A 214 8.17 3.65 2.48
CA TRP A 214 7.12 4.63 2.20
C TRP A 214 7.43 5.98 2.79
N ILE A 215 7.15 6.99 1.99
CA ILE A 215 7.24 8.39 2.35
C ILE A 215 5.85 8.98 2.27
N MET A 216 5.41 9.52 3.40
CA MET A 216 4.11 10.18 3.49
C MET A 216 4.23 11.62 3.00
N ASP A 217 3.23 12.04 2.24
CA ASP A 217 2.97 13.41 1.87
C ASP A 217 1.46 13.69 2.01
N GLY A 218 1.10 14.98 2.08
CA GLY A 218 -0.25 15.42 2.41
C GLY A 218 -0.58 15.24 3.91
N THR A 219 -1.46 16.10 4.41
CA THR A 219 -1.77 16.16 5.86
C THR A 219 -3.27 16.14 6.17
N GLU A 220 -4.11 16.04 5.15
CA GLU A 220 -5.56 16.12 5.31
C GLU A 220 -6.10 14.91 6.10
N GLY A 221 -6.78 15.17 7.23
CA GLY A 221 -7.44 14.12 8.03
C GLY A 221 -6.55 13.37 9.02
N ILE A 222 -5.30 13.81 9.21
CA ILE A 222 -4.36 13.24 10.20
C ILE A 222 -4.74 13.72 11.61
N VAL A 223 -4.98 12.77 12.52
CA VAL A 223 -5.28 13.05 13.94
C VAL A 223 -4.40 12.16 14.80
N PRO A 224 -3.31 12.72 15.36
CA PRO A 224 -2.39 11.91 16.14
C PRO A 224 -3.01 11.36 17.42
N GLU A 225 -2.72 10.10 17.72
CA GLU A 225 -3.24 9.43 18.93
C GLU A 225 -2.13 8.68 19.69
N PRO A 226 -2.04 8.86 21.02
CA PRO A 226 -1.09 8.09 21.83
C PRO A 226 -1.50 6.62 21.90
N ILE A 227 -0.51 5.73 21.81
CA ILE A 227 -0.71 4.30 21.99
C ILE A 227 -0.94 4.02 23.48
N LYS A 228 -1.98 3.23 23.76
CA LYS A 228 -2.33 2.79 25.11
C LYS A 228 -2.18 1.28 25.19
N PHE A 229 -1.23 0.81 26.00
CA PHE A 229 -0.89 -0.62 26.13
C PHE A 229 -1.86 -1.39 27.04
N ASP A 230 -2.61 -0.68 27.88
CA ASP A 230 -3.57 -1.22 28.85
C ASP A 230 -4.97 -1.47 28.27
N ARG A 231 -5.14 -1.37 26.95
CA ARG A 231 -6.45 -1.60 26.33
C ARG A 231 -6.79 -3.11 26.30
N PRO A 232 -8.03 -3.49 26.65
CA PRO A 232 -8.49 -4.87 26.48
C PRO A 232 -8.39 -5.28 25.00
N VAL A 233 -8.17 -6.57 24.75
CA VAL A 233 -8.13 -7.14 23.39
C VAL A 233 -9.33 -6.63 22.59
N TYR A 234 -9.05 -5.84 21.55
CA TYR A 234 -10.07 -5.16 20.75
C TYR A 234 -11.01 -6.14 20.07
N ASP A 235 -10.51 -7.34 19.76
CA ASP A 235 -11.29 -8.40 19.13
C ASP A 235 -11.17 -9.73 19.89
N LYS A 236 -12.07 -9.95 20.86
CA LYS A 236 -12.20 -11.25 21.53
C LYS A 236 -12.64 -12.37 20.56
N ALA A 237 -13.32 -12.04 19.45
CA ALA A 237 -13.71 -13.03 18.46
C ALA A 237 -12.49 -13.56 17.70
N SER A 238 -11.44 -12.75 17.53
CA SER A 238 -10.16 -13.21 16.98
C SER A 238 -9.53 -14.34 17.80
N LEU A 239 -9.73 -14.39 19.12
CA LEU A 239 -9.25 -15.52 19.94
C LEU A 239 -9.96 -16.84 19.61
N THR A 240 -11.22 -16.77 19.15
CA THR A 240 -11.93 -17.99 18.70
C THR A 240 -11.44 -18.51 17.36
N MET A 241 -10.76 -17.67 16.57
CA MET A 241 -10.15 -18.03 15.29
C MET A 241 -8.71 -18.53 15.43
N MET A 242 -8.17 -18.60 16.65
CA MET A 242 -6.77 -18.94 16.89
C MET A 242 -6.32 -20.26 16.21
N PRO A 243 -7.10 -21.36 16.22
CA PRO A 243 -6.71 -22.58 15.50
C PRO A 243 -6.48 -22.35 14.00
N GLN A 244 -7.35 -21.59 13.34
CA GLN A 244 -7.25 -21.26 11.92
C GLN A 244 -6.06 -20.33 11.64
N LEU A 245 -5.80 -19.37 12.54
CA LEU A 245 -4.63 -18.48 12.44
C LEU A 245 -3.32 -19.26 12.56
N ILE A 246 -3.25 -20.22 13.48
CA ILE A 246 -2.08 -21.10 13.64
C ILE A 246 -1.86 -21.95 12.39
N GLU A 247 -2.90 -22.55 11.83
CA GLU A 247 -2.82 -23.34 10.60
C GLU A 247 -2.33 -22.50 9.42
N SER A 248 -2.92 -21.32 9.24
CA SER A 248 -2.55 -20.37 8.17
C SER A 248 -1.10 -19.90 8.33
N ALA A 249 -0.68 -19.60 9.56
CA ALA A 249 0.69 -19.20 9.84
C ALA A 249 1.69 -20.32 9.57
N ARG A 250 1.42 -21.57 10.01
CA ARG A 250 2.30 -22.70 9.71
C ARG A 250 2.43 -22.95 8.21
N ALA A 251 1.30 -22.98 7.49
CA ALA A 251 1.31 -23.17 6.05
C ALA A 251 2.10 -22.07 5.32
N PHE A 252 1.99 -20.82 5.77
CA PHE A 252 2.76 -19.70 5.21
C PHE A 252 4.26 -19.84 5.51
N LEU A 253 4.62 -20.11 6.77
CA LEU A 253 6.01 -20.23 7.22
C LEU A 253 6.73 -21.42 6.56
N ASP A 254 6.05 -22.55 6.42
CA ASP A 254 6.58 -23.75 5.75
C ASP A 254 6.83 -23.51 4.24
N GLY A 255 6.20 -22.49 3.66
CA GLY A 255 6.40 -22.08 2.28
C GLY A 255 7.57 -21.13 2.04
N LEU A 256 8.25 -20.66 3.11
CA LEU A 256 9.40 -19.77 2.98
C LEU A 256 10.69 -20.58 2.80
N ASP A 257 11.46 -20.25 1.76
CA ASP A 257 12.75 -20.90 1.45
C ASP A 257 13.90 -20.32 2.29
N VAL A 258 13.76 -20.39 3.62
CA VAL A 258 14.80 -20.00 4.58
C VAL A 258 14.81 -20.97 5.77
N ASP A 259 15.92 -21.00 6.51
CA ASP A 259 15.93 -21.67 7.81
C ASP A 259 14.84 -21.06 8.73
N PRO A 260 14.02 -21.87 9.42
CA PRO A 260 12.98 -21.35 10.33
C PRO A 260 13.52 -20.39 11.41
N SER A 261 14.78 -20.52 11.82
CA SER A 261 15.45 -19.60 12.75
C SER A 261 15.72 -18.22 12.16
N CYS A 262 15.64 -18.08 10.83
CA CYS A 262 15.77 -16.84 10.07
C CYS A 262 14.42 -16.20 9.70
N VAL A 263 13.34 -16.66 10.35
CA VAL A 263 12.07 -15.95 10.36
C VAL A 263 11.89 -15.26 11.71
N ILE A 264 11.65 -13.94 11.69
CA ILE A 264 11.41 -13.13 12.88
C ILE A 264 9.97 -12.64 12.86
N LEU A 265 9.21 -12.98 13.89
CA LEU A 265 7.88 -12.42 14.10
C LEU A 265 8.00 -11.10 14.86
N THR A 266 7.25 -10.09 14.43
CA THR A 266 7.20 -8.79 15.10
C THR A 266 5.78 -8.24 15.13
N TYR A 267 5.55 -7.21 15.94
CA TYR A 267 4.29 -6.49 16.05
C TYR A 267 4.56 -4.99 16.12
N ILE A 268 4.01 -4.24 15.17
CA ILE A 268 4.14 -2.78 15.11
C ILE A 268 2.94 -2.17 15.88
N PRO A 269 3.19 -1.39 16.93
CA PRO A 269 2.14 -0.93 17.82
C PRO A 269 1.20 0.11 17.17
N SER A 270 -0.05 0.13 17.64
CA SER A 270 -1.11 1.07 17.26
C SER A 270 -2.16 1.19 18.37
N THR A 271 -3.20 2.01 18.16
CA THR A 271 -4.29 2.17 19.13
C THR A 271 -5.30 1.03 19.15
N GLN A 272 -5.30 0.15 18.13
CA GLN A 272 -6.18 -1.03 18.06
C GLN A 272 -5.69 -2.19 18.96
N ASN A 273 -4.42 -2.17 19.40
CA ASN A 273 -3.81 -3.10 20.36
C ASN A 273 -4.18 -4.60 20.19
N ASN A 274 -3.71 -5.23 19.11
CA ASN A 274 -3.80 -6.69 18.91
C ASN A 274 -2.57 -7.44 19.43
N ARG A 275 -1.75 -6.80 20.27
CA ARG A 275 -0.48 -7.37 20.74
C ARG A 275 -0.67 -8.72 21.42
N ILE A 276 -1.69 -8.84 22.28
CA ILE A 276 -1.97 -10.09 23.00
C ILE A 276 -2.24 -11.22 21.99
N LEU A 277 -3.03 -10.98 20.95
CA LEU A 277 -3.29 -11.97 19.91
C LEU A 277 -2.00 -12.38 19.18
N ALA A 278 -1.14 -11.40 18.87
CA ALA A 278 0.16 -11.60 18.25
C ALA A 278 1.10 -12.44 19.15
N ASP A 279 1.17 -12.14 20.44
CA ASP A 279 1.96 -12.87 21.44
C ASP A 279 1.49 -14.34 21.57
N GLU A 280 0.18 -14.55 21.65
CA GLU A 280 -0.43 -15.89 21.74
C GLU A 280 -0.15 -16.71 20.47
N LEU A 281 -0.26 -16.09 19.28
CA LEU A 281 0.03 -16.75 18.02
C LEU A 281 1.52 -17.14 17.92
N ALA A 282 2.43 -16.22 18.24
CA ALA A 282 3.86 -16.51 18.24
C ALA A 282 4.21 -17.67 19.20
N THR A 283 3.62 -17.65 20.41
CA THR A 283 3.75 -18.72 21.40
C THR A 283 3.27 -20.06 20.84
N ALA A 284 2.11 -20.10 20.18
CA ALA A 284 1.55 -21.31 19.59
C ALA A 284 2.36 -21.85 18.39
N LEU A 285 3.13 -20.98 17.72
CA LEU A 285 4.08 -21.34 16.68
C LEU A 285 5.44 -21.78 17.25
N GLY A 286 5.65 -21.66 18.56
CA GLY A 286 6.95 -21.94 19.18
C GLY A 286 8.03 -20.93 18.77
N GLN A 287 7.64 -19.73 18.37
CA GLN A 287 8.54 -18.67 17.95
C GLN A 287 8.52 -17.50 18.93
N GLU A 288 9.68 -16.89 19.14
CA GLU A 288 9.79 -15.65 19.89
C GLU A 288 9.31 -14.47 19.03
N MET A 289 8.40 -13.66 19.56
CA MET A 289 8.03 -12.38 18.95
C MET A 289 8.96 -11.27 19.45
N ILE A 290 9.68 -10.63 18.52
CA ILE A 290 10.50 -9.46 18.81
C ILE A 290 9.67 -8.20 18.56
N ALA A 291 9.06 -7.66 19.61
CA ALA A 291 8.24 -6.46 19.55
C ALA A 291 8.51 -5.57 20.78
N PRO A 292 9.52 -4.68 20.73
CA PRO A 292 9.83 -3.78 21.82
C PRO A 292 8.59 -3.00 22.28
N GLN A 293 8.45 -2.82 23.59
CA GLN A 293 7.44 -1.92 24.13
C GLN A 293 7.93 -0.49 23.92
N GLY A 294 7.10 0.37 23.36
CA GLY A 294 7.41 1.80 23.27
C GLY A 294 6.42 2.59 24.10
N GLU A 295 6.74 2.81 25.37
CA GLU A 295 6.01 3.81 26.14
C GLU A 295 6.12 5.18 25.45
N GLY A 296 5.01 5.92 25.41
CA GLY A 296 4.99 7.24 24.80
C GLY A 296 4.98 7.26 23.26
N LEU A 297 4.82 6.12 22.59
CA LEU A 297 4.62 6.10 21.12
C LEU A 297 3.26 6.71 20.73
N VAL A 298 3.27 7.38 19.58
CA VAL A 298 2.12 8.09 19.02
C VAL A 298 1.91 7.62 17.58
N THR A 299 0.65 7.54 17.19
CA THR A 299 0.21 7.25 15.83
C THR A 299 -0.18 8.52 15.10
N ILE A 300 -0.16 8.48 13.76
CA ILE A 300 -0.60 9.56 12.86
C ILE A 300 -2.14 9.60 12.80
N ASP A 301 -2.78 8.44 12.77
CA ASP A 301 -4.21 8.28 12.47
C ASP A 301 -4.87 7.17 13.32
N GLY A 302 -4.28 6.84 14.47
CA GLY A 302 -4.68 5.70 15.29
C GLY A 302 -4.10 4.36 14.82
N SER A 303 -3.67 4.23 13.57
CA SER A 303 -3.19 2.98 12.98
C SER A 303 -1.69 2.98 12.73
N HIS A 304 -1.14 4.04 12.15
CA HIS A 304 0.24 4.11 11.70
C HIS A 304 1.11 4.89 12.69
N LEU A 305 2.30 4.39 13.01
CA LEU A 305 3.24 5.16 13.85
C LEU A 305 3.62 6.48 13.18
N GLN A 306 3.68 7.55 13.96
CA GLN A 306 4.26 8.81 13.48
C GLN A 306 5.78 8.68 13.28
N PRO A 307 6.41 9.48 12.41
CA PRO A 307 7.81 9.30 12.04
C PRO A 307 8.77 9.19 13.25
N ALA A 308 8.62 10.06 14.25
CA ALA A 308 9.46 10.00 15.46
C ALA A 308 9.24 8.72 16.29
N SER A 309 8.00 8.24 16.37
CA SER A 309 7.66 7.00 17.08
C SER A 309 8.10 5.77 16.30
N ALA A 310 7.97 5.78 14.97
CA ALA A 310 8.50 4.74 14.10
C ALA A 310 10.03 4.64 14.24
N GLU A 311 10.74 5.78 14.20
CA GLU A 311 12.19 5.82 14.38
C GLU A 311 12.61 5.20 15.72
N THR A 312 11.95 5.60 16.81
CA THR A 312 12.21 5.07 18.16
C THR A 312 11.95 3.56 18.23
N TRP A 313 10.80 3.12 17.72
CA TRP A 313 10.41 1.72 17.75
C TRP A 313 11.32 0.84 16.88
N SER A 314 11.64 1.31 15.67
CA SER A 314 12.50 0.60 14.71
C SER A 314 13.93 0.45 15.23
N ALA A 315 14.49 1.49 15.87
CA ALA A 315 15.79 1.40 16.53
C ALA A 315 15.81 0.33 17.64
N ALA A 316 14.81 0.33 18.52
CA ALA A 316 14.69 -0.69 19.57
C ALA A 316 14.46 -2.09 18.99
N PHE A 317 13.73 -2.20 17.88
CA PHE A 317 13.51 -3.48 17.21
C PHE A 317 14.83 -4.02 16.66
N LEU A 318 15.65 -3.17 16.04
CA LEU A 318 16.95 -3.56 15.47
C LEU A 318 18.00 -3.86 16.53
N GLU A 319 17.92 -3.24 17.70
CA GLU A 319 18.75 -3.61 18.85
C GLU A 319 18.47 -5.07 19.27
N ALA A 320 17.20 -5.47 19.31
CA ALA A 320 16.79 -6.81 19.71
C ALA A 320 16.92 -7.86 18.60
N ALA A 321 16.47 -7.55 17.38
CA ALA A 321 16.46 -8.47 16.23
C ALA A 321 17.81 -8.53 15.50
N GLY A 322 18.63 -7.47 15.61
CA GLY A 322 19.86 -7.32 14.87
C GLY A 322 20.85 -8.48 15.01
N PRO A 323 21.11 -9.03 16.22
CA PRO A 323 21.98 -10.19 16.37
C PRO A 323 21.53 -11.41 15.56
N ARG A 324 20.21 -11.71 15.54
CA ARG A 324 19.65 -12.82 14.76
C ARG A 324 19.72 -12.55 13.26
N LEU A 325 19.39 -11.32 12.84
CA LEU A 325 19.52 -10.92 11.44
C LEU A 325 20.96 -11.06 10.94
N ARG A 326 21.97 -10.62 11.71
CA ARG A 326 23.39 -10.80 11.35
C ARG A 326 23.75 -12.27 11.21
N GLN A 327 23.32 -13.11 12.15
CA GLN A 327 23.57 -14.56 12.07
C GLN A 327 23.02 -15.17 10.77
N CYS A 328 21.81 -14.78 10.36
CA CYS A 328 21.19 -15.25 9.12
C CYS A 328 21.91 -14.73 7.88
N LEU A 329 22.34 -13.48 7.90
CA LEU A 329 23.14 -12.89 6.82
C LEU A 329 24.48 -13.66 6.70
N ASP A 330 25.21 -13.85 7.79
CA ASP A 330 26.52 -14.51 7.76
C ASP A 330 26.43 -16.01 7.43
N GLY A 331 25.38 -16.69 7.91
CA GLY A 331 25.16 -18.13 7.73
C GLY A 331 24.73 -18.53 6.30
N GLY A 332 24.10 -17.62 5.56
CA GLY A 332 23.67 -17.86 4.18
C GLY A 332 24.80 -18.03 3.16
N GLY A 333 26.05 -17.70 3.53
CA GLY A 333 27.24 -17.80 2.67
C GLY A 333 27.84 -19.21 2.54
N ALA A 334 27.47 -20.16 3.39
CA ALA A 334 28.13 -21.47 3.44
C ALA A 334 27.68 -22.48 2.36
N GLY A 335 26.63 -22.17 1.57
CA GLY A 335 26.07 -23.07 0.56
C GLY A 335 26.61 -22.92 -0.88
N ALA A 336 27.39 -21.89 -1.18
CA ALA A 336 27.76 -21.53 -2.56
C ALA A 336 29.24 -21.72 -2.94
N GLY A 337 30.02 -22.45 -2.12
CA GLY A 337 31.46 -22.58 -2.35
C GLY A 337 32.06 -23.91 -1.92
N SER A 338 31.81 -24.97 -2.69
CA SER A 338 32.78 -26.07 -2.91
C SER A 338 32.16 -27.19 -3.77
N ALA A 339 32.17 -27.00 -5.09
CA ALA A 339 32.35 -28.13 -6.00
C ALA A 339 33.73 -27.94 -6.62
N SER A 340 34.60 -28.90 -6.32
CA SER A 340 35.91 -29.10 -6.95
C SER A 340 35.75 -29.86 -8.26
#